data_AF-A0AAU9S4N7-F1
#
_entry.id   AF-A0AAU9S4N7-F1
#
_cell.length_a   1.000
_cell.length_b   1.000
_cell.length_c   1.000
_cell.angle_alpha   90.00
_cell.angle_beta   90.00
_cell.angle_gamma   90.00
#
_symmetry.space_group_name_H-M   'P 1'
#
loop_
_entity.id
_entity.type
_entity.pdbx_description
1 polymer ?
#
loop_
_entity_poly.entity_id
_entity_poly.type
_entity_poly.pdbx_seq_one_letter_code
_entity_poly.pdbx_strand_id
1 'polypeptide(L)' 'MLVSMSSELMKQYDHLRHASEIYTHLEELYKTRDKHEKFAASRELFRAQMTKAMFVHEHGTKMIRLNQKLEKS' A
#
# COMPACT_ATOMS: atom_id res chain seq x y z
N MET A 1 9.37 -18.81 -2.44
CA MET A 1 10.34 -18.47 -1.38
C MET A 1 9.56 -18.17 -0.10
N LEU A 2 9.54 -19.10 0.86
CA LEU A 2 9.01 -18.90 2.23
C LEU A 2 10.15 -18.92 3.27
N VAL A 3 11.39 -18.64 2.84
CA VAL A 3 12.63 -18.96 3.58
C VAL A 3 12.93 -17.99 4.74
N SER A 4 11.91 -17.35 5.33
CA SER A 4 12.09 -16.57 6.57
C SER A 4 10.77 -16.41 7.37
N MET A 5 9.98 -17.47 7.51
CA MET A 5 8.91 -17.47 8.51
C MET A 5 9.49 -17.83 9.89
N SER A 6 9.17 -17.04 10.92
CA SER A 6 9.56 -17.37 12.29
C SER A 6 8.78 -18.60 12.80
N SER A 7 9.32 -19.28 13.81
CA SER A 7 8.66 -20.43 14.46
C SER A 7 7.29 -20.07 15.05
N GLU A 8 7.14 -18.86 15.61
CA GLU A 8 5.85 -18.33 16.07
C GLU A 8 4.84 -18.23 14.93
N LEU A 9 5.28 -17.72 13.78
CA LEU A 9 4.42 -17.51 12.62
C LEU A 9 4.00 -18.86 12.02
N MET A 10 4.90 -19.85 11.96
CA MET A 10 4.56 -21.21 11.52
C MET A 10 3.49 -21.86 12.41
N LYS A 11 3.63 -21.77 13.74
CA LYS A 11 2.61 -22.29 14.68
C LYS A 11 1.22 -21.67 14.47
N GLN A 12 1.16 -20.39 14.10
CA GLN A 12 -0.11 -19.74 13.78
C GLN A 12 -0.79 -20.36 12.56
N TYR A 13 -0.04 -20.98 11.66
CA TYR A 13 -0.54 -21.57 10.43
C TYR A 13 -0.61 -23.10 10.42
N ASP A 14 -0.20 -23.78 11.51
CA ASP A 14 -0.22 -25.26 11.63
C ASP A 14 -1.62 -25.87 11.39
N HIS A 15 -2.68 -25.08 11.57
CA HIS A 15 -4.07 -25.50 11.34
C HIS A 15 -4.53 -25.33 9.88
N LEU A 16 -3.79 -24.59 9.05
CA LEU A 16 -4.10 -24.40 7.63
C LEU A 16 -3.56 -25.57 6.81
N ARG A 17 -4.40 -26.15 5.96
CA ARG A 17 -4.09 -27.38 5.23
C ARG A 17 -3.34 -27.13 3.92
N HIS A 18 -3.42 -25.92 3.38
CA HIS A 18 -2.84 -25.59 2.08
C HIS A 18 -1.93 -24.36 2.15
N ALA A 19 -0.77 -24.46 1.50
CA ALA A 19 0.19 -23.36 1.39
C ALA A 19 -0.41 -22.11 0.70
N SER A 20 -1.44 -22.28 -0.12
CA SER A 20 -2.19 -21.17 -0.71
C SER A 20 -2.92 -20.31 0.32
N GLU A 21 -3.44 -20.90 1.39
CA GLU A 21 -4.13 -20.16 2.46
C GLU A 21 -3.14 -19.32 3.27
N ILE A 22 -1.96 -19.88 3.55
CA ILE A 22 -0.84 -19.17 4.19
C ILE A 22 -0.39 -18.01 3.30
N TYR A 23 -0.21 -18.27 2.00
CA TYR A 23 0.19 -17.23 1.05
C TYR A 23 -0.84 -16.08 1.00
N THR A 24 -2.13 -16.39 0.87
CA THR A 24 -3.20 -15.37 0.85
C THR A 24 -3.22 -14.56 2.14
N HIS A 25 -3.12 -15.20 3.30
CA HIS A 25 -3.16 -14.48 4.58
C HIS A 25 -1.93 -13.58 4.77
N LEU A 26 -0.74 -14.07 4.40
CA LEU A 26 0.47 -13.24 4.41
C LEU A 26 0.35 -12.08 3.40
N GLU A 27 -0.22 -12.33 2.22
CA GLU A 27 -0.45 -11.28 1.23
C GLU A 27 -1.41 -10.20 1.79
N GLU A 28 -2.49 -10.58 2.47
CA GLU A 28 -3.41 -9.64 3.12
C GLU A 28 -2.76 -8.85 4.27
N LEU A 29 -1.95 -9.53 5.10
CA LEU A 29 -1.23 -8.92 6.21
C LEU A 29 -0.19 -7.92 5.71
N TYR A 30 0.60 -8.29 4.70
CA TYR A 30 1.68 -7.45 4.16
C TYR A 30 1.22 -6.48 3.05
N LYS A 31 0.00 -6.63 2.51
CA LYS A 31 -0.74 -5.56 1.79
C LYS A 31 -0.99 -4.33 2.67
N THR A 32 -0.67 -4.36 3.97
CA THR A 32 -0.58 -3.13 4.78
C THR A 32 0.35 -2.09 4.18
N ARG A 33 1.42 -2.47 3.48
CA ARG A 33 2.28 -1.50 2.78
C ARG A 33 1.50 -0.72 1.71
N ASP A 34 0.66 -1.42 0.96
CA ASP A 34 -0.25 -0.84 -0.03
C ASP A 34 -1.30 0.07 0.65
N LYS A 35 -1.90 -0.36 1.77
CA LYS A 35 -2.84 0.47 2.56
C LYS A 35 -2.19 1.76 3.10
N HIS A 36 -0.96 1.67 3.60
CA HIS A 36 -0.21 2.84 4.10
C HIS A 36 0.19 3.79 2.96
N GLU A 37 0.60 3.26 1.81
CA GLU A 37 0.93 4.05 0.63
C GLU A 37 -0.32 4.75 0.06
N LYS A 38 -1.47 4.06 -0.02
CA LYS A 38 -2.77 4.66 -0.34
C LYS A 38 -3.13 5.77 0.63
N PHE A 39 -3.07 5.52 1.93
CA PHE A 39 -3.40 6.53 2.93
C PHE A 39 -2.50 7.76 2.83
N ALA A 40 -1.20 7.56 2.64
CA ALA A 40 -0.25 8.67 2.46
C ALA A 40 -0.57 9.49 1.21
N ALA A 41 -0.84 8.83 0.08
CA ALA A 41 -1.20 9.48 -1.18
C ALA A 41 -2.53 10.26 -1.05
N SER A 42 -3.56 9.67 -0.46
CA SER A 42 -4.84 10.35 -0.18
C SER A 42 -4.65 11.57 0.72
N ARG A 43 -3.90 11.42 1.82
CA ARG A 43 -3.62 12.53 2.74
C ARG A 43 -2.87 13.67 2.05
N GLU A 44 -1.90 13.35 1.20
CA GLU A 44 -1.16 14.36 0.43
C GLU A 44 -2.06 15.06 -0.59
N LEU A 45 -2.92 14.31 -1.28
CA LEU A 45 -3.89 14.85 -2.23
C LEU A 45 -4.87 15.83 -1.55
N PHE A 46 -5.46 15.44 -0.42
CA PHE A 46 -6.38 16.30 0.34
C PHE A 46 -5.73 17.57 0.90
N ARG A 47 -4.43 17.52 1.18
CA ARG A 47 -3.67 18.67 1.70
C ARG A 47 -3.03 19.51 0.60
N ALA A 48 -3.03 19.05 -0.65
CA ALA A 48 -2.42 19.77 -1.74
C ALA A 48 -3.24 21.04 -2.04
N GLN A 49 -2.59 22.19 -1.84
CA GLN A 49 -3.16 23.49 -2.19
C GLN A 49 -2.21 24.19 -3.17
N MET A 50 -2.79 24.89 -4.14
CA MET A 50 -2.02 25.78 -5.00
C MET A 50 -1.66 27.05 -4.25
N THR A 51 -0.39 27.45 -4.30
CA THR A 51 0.05 28.76 -3.81
C THR A 51 0.00 29.79 -4.95
N LYS A 52 -0.10 31.08 -4.60
CA LYS A 52 -0.36 32.18 -5.56
C LYS A 52 0.68 32.31 -6.69
N ALA A 53 1.89 31.79 -6.50
CA ALA A 53 2.99 31.84 -7.48
C ALA A 53 3.30 30.46 -8.11
N MET A 54 2.52 29.43 -7.81
CA MET A 54 2.76 28.08 -8.33
C MET A 54 2.19 27.93 -9.74
N PHE A 55 2.96 27.31 -10.63
CA PHE A 55 2.47 26.99 -11.97
C PHE A 55 1.39 25.91 -11.90
N VAL A 56 0.26 26.16 -12.57
CA VAL A 56 -0.86 25.20 -12.70
C VAL A 56 -0.36 23.86 -13.21
N HIS A 57 0.58 23.86 -14.15
CA HIS A 57 1.14 22.64 -14.72
C HIS A 57 1.86 21.76 -13.68
N GLU A 58 2.68 22.36 -12.83
CA GLU A 58 3.41 21.63 -11.78
C GLU A 58 2.44 21.05 -10.74
N HIS A 59 1.49 21.86 -10.30
CA HIS A 59 0.46 21.41 -9.36
C HIS A 59 -0.40 20.29 -9.95
N GLY A 60 -0.92 20.48 -11.17
CA GLY A 60 -1.75 19.49 -11.86
C GLY A 60 -1.00 18.17 -12.08
N THR A 61 0.27 18.23 -12.49
CA THR A 61 1.12 17.04 -12.64
C THR A 61 1.30 16.29 -11.32
N LYS A 62 1.47 17.01 -10.22
CA LYS A 62 1.52 16.42 -8.87
C LYS A 62 0.20 15.72 -8.51
N MET A 63 -0.94 16.36 -8.76
CA MET A 63 -2.26 15.81 -8.45
C MET A 63 -2.55 14.54 -9.27
N ILE A 64 -2.24 14.54 -10.58
CA ILE A 64 -2.40 13.37 -11.44
C ILE A 64 -1.55 12.20 -10.93
N ARG A 65 -0.30 12.46 -10.56
CA ARG A 65 0.59 11.43 -10.01
C ARG A 65 0.04 10.82 -8.71
N LEU A 66 -0.53 11.63 -7.83
CA LEU A 66 -1.14 11.14 -6.60
C LEU A 66 -2.40 10.30 -6.86
N ASN A 67 -3.25 10.70 -7.81
CA ASN A 67 -4.40 9.89 -8.23
C ASN A 67 -3.98 8.55 -8.85
N GLN A 68 -2.95 8.55 -9.69
CA GLN A 68 -2.42 7.30 -10.26
C GLN A 68 -1.91 6.32 -9.19
N LYS A 69 -1.36 6.82 -8.07
CA LYS A 69 -0.96 5.97 -6.94
C LYS A 69 -2.16 5.33 -6.23
N LEU A 70 -3.33 5.97 -6.29
CA LEU A 70 -4.56 5.46 -5.70
C LEU A 70 -5.26 4.44 -6.62
N GLU A 71 -5.12 4.58 -7.94
CA GLU A 71 -5.72 3.66 -8.93
C GLU A 71 -4.94 2.35 -9.11
N LYS A 72 -3.62 2.36 -8.91
CA LYS A 72 -2.74 1.20 -9.17
C LYS A 72 -2.66 0.18 -8.03
N SER A 73 -3.51 0.32 -7.04
CA SER A 73 -3.33 -0.24 -5.71
C SER A 73 -4.55 -1.04 -5.30
#